data_AF-A0A5C5U9F1-F1
#
_entry.id   AF-A0A5C5U9F1-F1
#
_cell.length_a   1.000
_cell.length_b   1.000
_cell.length_c   1.000
_cell.angle_alpha   90.00
_cell.angle_beta   90.00
_cell.angle_gamma   90.00
#
_symmetry.space_group_name_H-M   'P 1'
#
loop_
_entity.id
_entity.type
_entity.pdbx_description
1 polymer ?
#
loop_
_entity_poly.entity_id
_entity_poly.type
_entity_poly.pdbx_seq_one_letter_code
_entity_poly.pdbx_strand_id
1 'polypeptide(L)'
;MAVIRKTISQWNLNLGRHVGLTVLPASWTEHAVSEFGERPQAILNHQIVEEADLAVALFQDRLGTPTGEAESGTAEEIKVLVEAGKSAAVFVNAAPRMPLNGAALDE
;
A
#
# COMPACT_ATOMS: atom_id res chain seq x y z
N MET A 1 -1.48 -7.68 8.27
CA MET A 1 -1.76 -8.47 7.06
C MET A 1 -2.82 -9.56 7.21
N ALA A 2 -2.88 -10.33 8.31
CA ALA A 2 -3.87 -11.42 8.46
C ALA A 2 -5.34 -10.99 8.27
N VAL A 3 -5.75 -9.85 8.84
CA VAL A 3 -7.11 -9.31 8.70
C VAL A 3 -7.42 -8.96 7.24
N ILE A 4 -6.51 -8.25 6.56
CA ILE A 4 -6.67 -7.86 5.15
C ILE A 4 -6.84 -9.09 4.26
N ARG A 5 -5.95 -10.08 4.40
CA ARG A 5 -6.04 -11.33 3.62
C ARG A 5 -7.35 -12.05 3.87
N LYS A 6 -7.77 -12.18 5.14
CA LYS A 6 -9.06 -12.80 5.49
C LYS A 6 -10.24 -12.07 4.85
N THR A 7 -10.25 -10.73 4.90
CA THR A 7 -11.31 -9.91 4.29
C THR A 7 -11.36 -10.12 2.78
N ILE A 8 -10.22 -10.11 2.09
CA ILE A 8 -10.14 -10.37 0.65
C ILE A 8 -10.63 -11.78 0.32
N SER A 9 -10.20 -12.79 1.07
CA SER A 9 -10.69 -14.16 0.89
C SER A 9 -12.20 -14.27 1.07
N GLN A 10 -12.78 -13.61 2.09
CA GLN A 10 -14.22 -13.59 2.29
C GLN A 10 -14.96 -12.85 1.16
N TRP A 11 -14.42 -11.74 0.67
CA TRP A 11 -14.97 -11.02 -0.47
C TRP A 11 -14.99 -11.90 -1.73
N ASN A 12 -13.87 -12.58 -2.03
CA ASN A 12 -13.79 -13.49 -3.17
C ASN A 12 -14.81 -14.64 -3.06
N LEU A 13 -15.00 -15.22 -1.87
CA LEU A 13 -15.96 -16.28 -1.65
C LEU A 13 -17.41 -15.82 -1.83
N ASN A 14 -17.75 -14.62 -1.35
CA ASN A 14 -19.12 -14.12 -1.35
C ASN A 14 -19.52 -13.48 -2.69
N LEU A 15 -18.60 -12.75 -3.32
CA LEU A 15 -18.90 -11.89 -4.47
C LEU A 15 -18.10 -12.25 -5.73
N GLY A 16 -16.95 -12.92 -5.60
CA GLY A 16 -16.03 -13.13 -6.71
C GLY A 16 -16.68 -13.85 -7.90
N ARG A 17 -17.50 -14.89 -7.64
CA ARG A 17 -18.26 -15.58 -8.71
C ARG A 17 -19.31 -14.67 -9.36
N HIS A 18 -19.97 -13.83 -8.59
CA HIS A 18 -21.04 -12.96 -9.12
C HIS A 18 -20.48 -11.82 -9.97
N VAL A 19 -19.36 -11.24 -9.55
CA VAL A 19 -18.65 -10.16 -10.25
C VAL A 19 -17.77 -10.69 -11.39
N GLY A 20 -17.42 -11.98 -11.36
CA GLY A 20 -16.50 -12.60 -12.33
C GLY A 20 -15.05 -12.19 -12.12
N LEU A 21 -14.67 -11.81 -10.89
CA LEU A 21 -13.35 -11.29 -10.55
C LEU A 21 -12.81 -11.97 -9.28
N THR A 22 -11.50 -12.22 -9.24
CA THR A 22 -10.79 -12.67 -8.02
C THR A 22 -9.75 -11.63 -7.65
N VAL A 23 -9.82 -11.11 -6.43
CA VAL A 23 -8.83 -10.17 -5.90
C VAL A 23 -7.67 -10.97 -5.29
N LEU A 24 -6.46 -10.75 -5.80
CA LEU A 24 -5.23 -11.33 -5.27
C LEU A 24 -4.49 -10.27 -4.45
N PRO A 25 -4.20 -10.53 -3.15
CA PRO A 25 -3.44 -9.60 -2.34
C PRO A 25 -1.96 -9.63 -2.73
N ALA A 26 -1.46 -8.56 -3.36
CA ALA A 26 -0.04 -8.29 -3.49
C ALA A 26 0.49 -7.60 -2.23
N SER A 27 1.63 -8.04 -1.71
CA SER A 27 2.30 -7.44 -0.54
C SER A 27 3.81 -7.47 -0.75
N TRP A 28 4.47 -6.35 -0.44
CA TRP A 28 5.93 -6.18 -0.54
C TRP A 28 6.73 -7.20 0.27
N THR A 29 6.17 -7.72 1.37
CA THR A 29 6.81 -8.77 2.19
C THR A 29 6.98 -10.11 1.48
N GLU A 30 6.22 -10.37 0.41
CA GLU A 30 6.19 -11.67 -0.26
C GLU A 30 6.57 -11.59 -1.75
N HIS A 31 6.60 -10.39 -2.34
CA HIS A 31 6.79 -10.18 -3.79
C HIS A 31 7.96 -9.24 -4.14
N ALA A 32 8.76 -8.82 -3.15
CA ALA A 32 9.95 -8.01 -3.40
C ALA A 32 11.19 -8.90 -3.52
N VAL A 33 11.95 -8.73 -4.60
CA VAL A 33 13.27 -9.34 -4.79
C VAL A 33 14.33 -8.26 -4.66
N SER A 34 15.36 -8.50 -3.84
CA SER A 34 16.48 -7.59 -3.72
C SER A 34 17.25 -7.50 -5.04
N GLU A 35 17.27 -6.32 -5.66
CA GLU A 35 18.10 -6.02 -6.82
C GLU A 35 19.15 -4.95 -6.49
N PHE A 36 20.33 -5.04 -7.11
CA PHE A 36 21.43 -4.08 -6.95
C PHE A 36 21.39 -3.06 -8.09
N GLY A 37 21.51 -1.77 -7.76
CA GLY A 37 21.79 -0.70 -8.74
C GLY A 37 20.83 0.47 -8.71
N GLU A 38 19.62 0.31 -8.16
CA GLU A 38 18.62 1.38 -8.05
C GLU A 38 18.20 1.65 -6.59
N ARG A 39 17.44 2.73 -6.40
CA ARG A 39 16.88 3.07 -5.09
C ARG A 39 15.87 1.99 -4.67
N PRO A 40 15.87 1.52 -3.41
CA PRO A 40 15.01 0.41 -2.99
C PRO A 40 13.52 0.59 -3.32
N GLN A 41 13.00 1.81 -3.25
CA GLN A 41 11.60 2.09 -3.59
C GLN A 41 11.32 2.02 -5.09
N ALA A 42 12.28 2.38 -5.95
CA ALA A 42 12.10 2.29 -7.40
C ALA A 42 11.95 0.83 -7.86
N ILE A 43 12.78 -0.06 -7.29
CA ILE A 43 12.70 -1.51 -7.51
C ILE A 43 11.34 -2.05 -7.04
N LEU A 44 10.87 -1.64 -5.85
CA LEU A 44 9.56 -2.05 -5.32
C LEU A 44 8.41 -1.57 -6.21
N ASN A 45 8.49 -0.34 -6.73
CA ASN A 45 7.48 0.20 -7.63
C ASN A 45 7.40 -0.63 -8.91
N HIS A 46 8.54 -0.93 -9.53
CA HIS A 46 8.60 -1.76 -10.74
C HIS A 46 8.06 -3.18 -10.49
N GLN A 47 8.41 -3.81 -9.36
CA GLN A 47 8.01 -5.19 -9.08
C GLN A 47 6.55 -5.35 -8.65
N ILE A 48 5.93 -4.35 -8.02
CA ILE A 48 4.62 -4.50 -7.36
C ILE A 48 3.58 -3.55 -7.95
N VAL A 49 3.94 -2.30 -8.19
CA VAL A 49 2.99 -1.26 -8.63
C VAL A 49 2.67 -1.42 -10.12
N GLU A 50 3.64 -1.82 -10.93
CA GLU A 50 3.42 -2.07 -12.36
C GLU A 50 2.57 -3.30 -12.65
N GLU A 51 2.60 -4.34 -11.80
CA GLU A 51 1.76 -5.52 -11.96
C GLU A 51 0.37 -5.37 -11.35
N ALA A 52 0.19 -4.46 -10.37
CA ALA A 52 -1.10 -4.28 -9.71
C ALA A 52 -2.16 -3.64 -10.63
N ASP A 53 -3.40 -4.14 -10.61
CA ASP A 53 -4.51 -3.49 -11.33
C ASP A 53 -5.08 -2.27 -10.57
N LEU A 54 -4.98 -2.29 -9.24
CA LEU A 54 -5.44 -1.25 -8.33
C LEU A 54 -4.67 -1.27 -7.01
N ALA A 55 -4.66 -0.13 -6.32
CA ALA A 55 -4.12 -0.02 -4.96
C ALA A 55 -5.21 0.32 -3.92
N VAL A 56 -5.05 -0.25 -2.73
CA VAL A 56 -5.79 0.19 -1.53
C VAL A 56 -4.76 0.64 -0.49
N ALA A 57 -4.62 1.96 -0.36
CA ALA A 57 -3.71 2.57 0.60
C ALA A 57 -4.42 2.81 1.93
N LEU A 58 -3.85 2.28 3.01
CA LEU A 58 -4.36 2.43 4.37
C LEU A 58 -3.42 3.37 5.13
N PHE A 59 -3.86 4.60 5.35
CA PHE A 59 -3.15 5.57 6.18
C PHE A 59 -3.67 5.52 7.60
N GLN A 60 -2.73 5.51 8.54
CA GLN A 60 -3.04 5.74 9.92
C GLN A 60 -3.03 7.25 10.16
N ASP A 61 -1.95 7.76 10.73
CA ASP A 61 -1.93 9.07 11.34
C ASP A 61 -0.65 9.86 10.98
N ARG A 62 0.31 9.22 10.32
CA ARG A 62 1.51 9.86 9.77
C ARG A 62 1.88 9.26 8.41
N LEU A 63 2.53 10.09 7.61
CA LEU A 63 3.26 9.62 6.43
C LEU A 63 4.57 8.97 6.88
N GLY A 64 5.02 7.97 6.13
CA GLY A 64 6.31 7.31 6.37
C GLY A 64 7.51 8.21 6.05
N THR A 65 8.70 7.62 6.00
CA THR A 65 9.93 8.36 5.70
C THR A 65 9.96 8.82 4.24
N PRO A 66 10.42 10.06 3.96
CA PRO A 66 10.63 10.54 2.61
C PRO A 66 11.54 9.60 1.83
N THR A 67 11.19 9.42 0.57
CA THR A 67 11.89 8.51 -0.32
C THR A 67 12.91 9.25 -1.19
N GLY A 68 12.95 10.57 -1.15
CA GLY A 68 13.75 11.42 -2.02
C GLY A 68 12.94 12.00 -3.18
N GLU A 69 11.96 11.25 -3.68
CA GLU A 69 11.04 11.68 -4.74
C GLU A 69 9.61 11.95 -4.23
N ALA A 70 9.27 11.45 -3.04
CA ALA A 70 7.98 11.68 -2.40
C ALA A 70 8.10 11.81 -0.87
N GLU A 71 7.04 12.31 -0.25
CA GLU A 71 6.92 12.49 1.20
C GLU A 71 6.89 11.16 1.96
N SER A 72 6.52 10.05 1.30
CA SER A 72 6.64 8.68 1.84
C SER A 72 6.60 7.62 0.75
N GLY A 73 7.05 6.39 1.06
CA GLY A 73 6.98 5.25 0.13
C GLY A 73 5.57 4.96 -0.38
N THR A 74 4.58 4.94 0.52
CA THR A 74 3.17 4.75 0.13
C THR A 74 2.66 5.89 -0.75
N ALA A 75 3.10 7.13 -0.54
CA ALA A 75 2.73 8.25 -1.42
C ALA A 75 3.34 8.11 -2.81
N GLU A 76 4.59 7.65 -2.91
CA GLU A 76 5.26 7.38 -4.18
C GLU A 76 4.56 6.25 -4.94
N GLU A 77 4.22 5.14 -4.27
CA GLU A 77 3.51 4.01 -4.87
C GLU A 77 2.16 4.43 -5.45
N ILE A 78 1.37 5.22 -4.71
CA ILE A 78 0.10 5.75 -5.19
C ILE A 78 0.31 6.65 -6.41
N LYS A 79 1.32 7.54 -6.37
CA LYS A 79 1.62 8.44 -7.48
C LYS A 79 1.96 7.66 -8.75
N VAL A 80 2.89 6.70 -8.66
CA VAL A 80 3.28 5.85 -9.79
C VAL A 80 2.08 5.07 -10.34
N LEU A 81 1.25 4.50 -9.47
CA LEU A 81 0.07 3.74 -9.89
C LEU A 81 -0.95 4.61 -10.65
N VAL A 82 -1.22 5.82 -10.14
CA VAL A 82 -2.14 6.77 -10.76
C VAL A 82 -1.58 7.33 -12.07
N GLU A 83 -0.28 7.62 -12.13
CA GLU A 83 0.41 8.04 -13.36
C GLU A 83 0.36 6.95 -14.45
N ALA A 84 0.34 5.68 -14.06
CA ALA A 84 0.10 4.55 -14.96
C ALA A 84 -1.39 4.37 -15.39
N GLY A 85 -2.29 5.27 -14.98
CA GLY A 85 -3.72 5.25 -15.32
C GLY A 85 -4.56 4.25 -14.51
N LYS A 86 -4.01 3.71 -13.42
CA LYS A 86 -4.68 2.71 -12.58
C LYS A 86 -5.37 3.37 -11.39
N SER A 87 -6.30 2.63 -10.77
CA SER A 87 -7.13 3.15 -9.69
C SER A 87 -6.49 2.97 -8.31
N ALA A 88 -6.49 4.02 -7.50
CA ALA A 88 -6.07 3.97 -6.09
C ALA A 88 -7.21 4.41 -5.17
N ALA A 89 -7.54 3.58 -4.19
CA ALA A 89 -8.45 3.93 -3.10
C ALA A 89 -7.66 4.23 -1.83
N VAL A 90 -7.96 5.34 -1.19
CA VAL A 90 -7.27 5.81 0.02
C VAL A 90 -8.23 5.77 1.20
N PHE A 91 -7.84 5.04 2.25
CA PHE A 91 -8.55 4.99 3.52
C PHE A 91 -7.67 5.58 4.61
N VAL A 92 -8.24 6.47 5.41
CA VAL A 92 -7.57 7.09 6.55
C VAL A 92 -8.26 6.64 7.82
N ASN A 93 -7.48 6.26 8.83
CA ASN A 93 -8.05 5.97 10.14
C ASN A 93 -8.59 7.26 10.79
N ALA A 94 -9.91 7.31 10.98
CA ALA A 94 -10.59 8.43 11.62
C ALA A 94 -10.67 8.31 13.16
N ALA A 95 -10.09 7.27 13.76
CA ALA A 95 -10.08 7.09 15.21
C ALA A 95 -9.30 8.22 15.89
N PRO A 96 -9.80 8.75 17.02
CA PRO A 96 -9.11 9.79 17.77
C PRO A 96 -7.74 9.29 18.25
N ARG A 97 -6.71 10.10 18.02
CA ARG A 97 -5.35 9.78 18.44
C ARG A 97 -5.19 10.06 19.93
N MET A 98 -4.56 9.16 20.67
CA MET A 98 -4.07 9.52 22.00
C MET A 98 -2.98 10.60 21.84
N PRO A 99 -2.90 11.58 22.77
CA PRO A 99 -1.84 12.58 22.74
C PRO A 99 -0.46 11.90 22.72
N LEU A 100 0.44 12.43 21.90
CA LEU A 100 1.84 12.00 21.86
C LEU A 100 2.49 12.35 23.20
N ASN A 101 3.27 11.42 23.77
CA ASN A 101 3.95 11.59 25.05
C ASN A 101 5.42 11.17 24.93
N GLY A 102 6.32 11.84 25.65
CA GLY A 102 7.74 11.47 25.73
C GLY A 102 8.48 11.65 24.40
N ALA A 103 9.37 10.70 24.06
CA ALA A 103 10.20 10.75 22.84
C ALA A 103 9.40 10.79 21.53
N ALA A 104 8.10 10.50 21.56
CA ALA A 104 7.20 10.63 20.41
C ALA A 104 6.80 12.09 20.11
N LEU A 105 7.18 13.06 20.96
CA LEU A 105 7.01 14.50 20.70
C LEU A 105 8.17 15.09 19.87
N ASP A 106 9.31 14.42 19.86
CA ASP A 106 10.54 14.87 19.18
C ASP A 106 10.66 14.32 17.74
N GLU A 107 9.69 13.50 17.30
CA GLU A 107 9.59 12.91 15.95
C GLU A 107 8.63 13.67 15.03
#